data_AF-A0A2D4J9G3-F1
#
_entry.id   AF-A0A2D4J9G3-F1
#
_cell.length_a   1.000
_cell.length_b   1.000
_cell.length_c   1.000
_cell.angle_alpha   90.00
_cell.angle_beta   90.00
_cell.angle_gamma   90.00
#
_symmetry.space_group_name_H-M   'P 1'
#
loop_
_entity.id
_entity.type
_entity.pdbx_description
1 polymer ?
#
loop_
_entity_poly.entity_id
_entity_poly.type
_entity_poly.pdbx_seq_one_letter_code
_entity_poly.pdbx_strand_id
1 'polypeptide(L)'
;RWIYTWTSPDGQHRNQIDYVLYSQRWRSSIQSVKTRPGADCGSDHGLLIAKFRLKLKKVGESTRPLRYELNHIPDEYTVEVTNRVKELDLIDRVPEELMDGDLQLCTRGSN
;
A
#
# COMPACT_ATOMS: atom_id res chain seq x y z
N ARG A 1 10.69 -25.43 11.72
CA ARG A 1 9.58 -24.44 11.73
C ARG A 1 9.82 -23.49 12.89
N TRP A 2 10.03 -22.21 12.62
CA TRP A 2 10.17 -21.20 13.67
C TRP A 2 8.77 -20.65 13.97
N ILE A 3 8.35 -20.73 15.23
CA ILE A 3 6.97 -20.47 15.68
C ILE A 3 6.81 -19.15 16.46
N TYR A 4 7.91 -18.42 16.66
CA TYR A 4 7.89 -17.13 17.34
C TYR A 4 7.78 -15.99 16.32
N THR A 5 7.13 -14.91 16.71
CA THR A 5 6.98 -13.67 15.92
C THR A 5 7.53 -12.47 16.66
N TRP A 6 8.04 -12.65 17.88
CA TRP A 6 8.67 -11.62 18.67
C TRP A 6 9.86 -12.20 19.42
N THR A 7 10.94 -11.42 19.52
CA THR A 7 12.15 -11.74 20.29
C THR A 7 12.47 -10.56 21.19
N SER A 8 12.71 -10.79 22.48
CA SER A 8 13.10 -9.71 23.38
C SER A 8 14.39 -9.03 22.92
N PRO A 9 14.61 -7.74 23.25
CA PRO A 9 15.82 -7.01 22.88
C PRO A 9 17.13 -7.66 23.36
N ASP A 10 17.09 -8.40 24.47
CA ASP A 10 18.22 -9.17 25.02
C ASP A 10 18.43 -10.53 24.32
N GLY A 11 17.57 -10.88 23.36
CA GLY A 11 17.60 -12.12 22.59
C GLY A 11 17.18 -13.38 23.37
N GLN A 12 16.85 -13.26 24.67
CA GLN A 12 16.64 -14.40 25.56
C GLN A 12 15.24 -15.02 25.45
N HIS A 13 14.23 -14.19 25.18
CA HIS A 13 12.83 -14.59 25.18
C HIS A 13 12.26 -14.53 23.77
N ARG A 14 11.40 -15.50 23.44
CA ARG A 14 10.74 -15.59 22.14
C ARG A 14 9.29 -15.95 22.35
N ASN A 15 8.38 -15.19 21.73
CA ASN A 15 6.94 -15.36 21.90
C ASN A 15 6.22 -15.41 20.56
N GLN A 16 5.04 -16.02 20.54
CA GLN A 16 4.08 -15.94 19.44
C GLN A 16 2.97 -14.96 19.81
N ILE A 17 3.09 -13.72 19.35
CA ILE A 17 2.13 -12.65 19.68
C ILE A 17 1.41 -12.09 18.46
N ASP A 18 1.88 -12.42 17.26
CA ASP A 18 1.29 -11.98 15.99
C ASP A 18 0.49 -13.13 15.36
N TYR A 19 -0.72 -12.80 14.91
CA TYR A 19 -1.67 -13.77 14.35
C TYR A 19 -2.34 -13.23 13.10
N VAL A 20 -2.53 -14.10 12.12
CA VAL A 20 -3.42 -13.83 10.97
C VAL A 20 -4.71 -14.60 11.20
N LEU A 21 -5.76 -13.88 11.63
CA LEU A 21 -7.08 -14.45 11.88
C LEU A 21 -7.90 -14.50 10.59
N TYR A 22 -8.76 -15.52 10.48
CA TYR A 22 -9.61 -15.70 9.31
C TYR A 22 -10.92 -16.38 9.70
N SER A 23 -11.99 -16.13 8.92
CA SER A 23 -13.26 -16.85 9.10
C SER A 23 -13.13 -18.30 8.62
N GLN A 24 -13.65 -19.25 9.41
CA GLN A 24 -13.59 -20.69 9.13
C GLN A 24 -14.06 -21.05 7.71
N ARG A 25 -15.02 -20.31 7.14
CA ARG A 25 -15.50 -20.50 5.76
C ARG A 25 -14.39 -20.40 4.70
N TRP A 26 -13.32 -19.65 4.98
CA TRP A 26 -12.20 -19.41 4.08
C TRP A 26 -11.00 -20.33 4.34
N ARG A 27 -11.14 -21.35 5.19
CA ARG A 27 -10.04 -22.26 5.55
C ARG A 27 -9.33 -22.86 4.32
N SER A 28 -10.09 -23.25 3.30
CA SER A 28 -9.56 -23.82 2.05
C SER A 28 -8.88 -22.80 1.13
N SER A 29 -9.04 -21.50 1.39
CA SER A 29 -8.39 -20.43 0.63
C SER A 29 -6.98 -20.13 1.14
N ILE A 30 -6.62 -20.60 2.33
CA ILE A 30 -5.30 -20.39 2.92
C ILE A 30 -4.32 -21.39 2.31
N GLN A 31 -3.29 -20.87 1.65
CA GLN A 31 -2.24 -21.70 1.05
C GLN A 31 -1.09 -21.95 2.04
N SER A 32 -0.71 -20.93 2.81
CA SER A 32 0.37 -21.05 3.79
C SER A 32 0.36 -19.88 4.76
N VAL A 33 0.74 -20.12 6.01
CA VAL A 33 1.07 -19.07 6.99
C VAL A 33 2.42 -19.41 7.61
N LYS A 34 3.40 -18.51 7.51
CA LYS A 34 4.76 -18.75 7.98
C LYS A 34 5.47 -17.49 8.45
N THR A 35 6.28 -17.63 9.48
CA THR A 35 7.22 -16.59 9.91
C THR A 35 8.41 -16.53 8.94
N ARG A 36 8.97 -15.33 8.76
CA ARG A 36 10.19 -15.05 7.99
C ARG A 36 11.23 -14.31 8.87
N PRO A 37 11.96 -15.02 9.73
CA PRO A 37 13.08 -14.46 10.47
C PRO A 37 14.21 -14.09 9.51
N GLY A 38 14.83 -12.93 9.72
CA GLY A 38 15.87 -12.39 8.85
C GLY A 38 15.36 -11.52 7.70
N ALA A 39 14.05 -11.30 7.59
CA ALA A 39 13.58 -10.09 6.94
C ALA A 39 13.88 -8.93 7.89
N ASP A 40 14.95 -8.19 7.59
CA ASP A 40 15.41 -7.11 8.44
C ASP A 40 14.44 -5.93 8.36
N CYS A 41 13.70 -5.73 9.44
CA CYS A 41 12.78 -4.61 9.61
C CYS A 41 13.24 -3.69 10.75
N GLY A 42 14.41 -3.92 11.34
CA GLY A 42 14.87 -3.17 12.52
C GLY A 42 13.94 -3.25 13.74
N SER A 43 13.10 -4.30 13.82
CA SER A 43 12.15 -4.53 14.92
C SER A 43 12.43 -5.88 15.60
N ASP A 44 12.09 -5.94 16.88
CA ASP A 44 11.98 -7.15 17.70
C ASP A 44 10.91 -8.14 17.21
N HIS A 45 10.02 -7.71 16.30
CA HIS A 45 9.03 -8.56 15.63
C HIS A 45 9.58 -9.22 14.36
N GLY A 46 9.30 -10.52 14.22
CA GLY A 46 9.51 -11.30 13.01
C GLY A 46 8.29 -11.25 12.10
N LEU A 47 8.52 -11.03 10.80
CA LEU A 47 7.44 -10.96 9.82
C LEU A 47 6.62 -12.25 9.75
N LEU A 48 5.30 -12.12 9.82
CA LEU A 48 4.33 -13.20 9.60
C LEU A 48 3.67 -13.03 8.22
N ILE A 49 3.91 -14.00 7.32
CA ILE A 49 3.37 -13.96 5.96
C ILE A 49 2.27 -15.00 5.81
N ALA A 50 1.09 -14.56 5.39
CA ALA A 50 -0.01 -15.41 4.97
C ALA A 50 -0.25 -15.30 3.46
N LYS A 51 -0.39 -16.46 2.81
CA LYS A 51 -0.70 -16.57 1.38
C LYS A 51 -2.12 -17.10 1.22
N PHE A 52 -2.95 -16.35 0.49
CA PHE A 52 -4.35 -16.70 0.22
C PHE A 52 -4.58 -16.87 -1.28
N ARG A 53 -5.47 -17.79 -1.64
CA ARG A 53 -6.05 -17.91 -2.98
C ARG A 53 -7.48 -17.40 -2.94
N LEU A 54 -7.71 -16.21 -3.49
CA LEU A 54 -9.01 -15.56 -3.49
C LEU A 54 -9.57 -15.47 -4.91
N LYS A 55 -10.87 -15.63 -5.05
CA LYS A 55 -11.63 -15.25 -6.25
C LYS A 55 -12.51 -14.07 -5.88
N LEU A 56 -12.11 -12.86 -6.29
CA LEU A 56 -12.86 -11.65 -6.02
C LEU A 56 -13.90 -11.44 -7.12
N LYS A 57 -15.11 -11.03 -6.72
CA LYS A 57 -16.13 -10.55 -7.66
C LYS A 57 -15.97 -9.03 -7.79
N LYS A 58 -15.99 -8.52 -9.02
CA LYS A 58 -16.12 -7.07 -9.23
C LYS A 58 -17.46 -6.62 -8.64
N VAL A 59 -17.41 -5.74 -7.66
CA VAL A 59 -18.61 -5.02 -7.22
C VAL A 59 -18.94 -4.05 -8.34
N GLY A 60 -20.19 -4.08 -8.82
CA GLY A 60 -20.63 -3.10 -9.81
C GLY A 60 -20.49 -1.70 -9.21
N GLU A 61 -19.86 -0.80 -9.94
CA GLU A 61 -19.89 0.61 -9.56
C GLU A 61 -21.36 1.03 -9.54
N SER A 62 -21.84 1.48 -8.38
CA SER A 62 -23.08 2.25 -8.35
C SER A 62 -22.76 3.58 -9.02
N THR A 63 -22.89 3.64 -10.35
CA THR A 63 -22.91 4.86 -11.17
C THR A 63 -24.14 5.72 -10.89
N ARG A 64 -24.70 5.64 -9.68
CA ARG A 64 -25.58 6.69 -9.19
C ARG A 64 -24.64 7.80 -8.71
N PRO A 65 -24.42 8.88 -9.48
CA PRO A 65 -23.83 10.06 -8.89
C PRO A 65 -24.63 10.39 -7.64
N LEU A 66 -23.94 10.69 -6.54
CA LEU A 66 -24.60 11.27 -5.38
C LEU A 66 -25.36 12.51 -5.90
N ARG A 67 -26.69 12.43 -5.97
CA ARG A 67 -27.50 13.60 -6.27
C ARG A 67 -27.60 14.40 -4.99
N TYR A 68 -26.81 15.46 -4.91
CA TYR A 68 -26.95 16.46 -3.87
C TYR A 68 -28.21 17.29 -4.16
N GLU A 69 -29.08 17.47 -3.16
CA GLU A 69 -30.18 18.42 -3.27
C GLU A 69 -29.64 19.84 -3.09
N LEU A 70 -29.36 20.50 -4.22
CA LEU A 70 -28.79 21.85 -4.23
C LEU A 70 -29.85 22.95 -4.00
N ASN A 71 -31.14 22.60 -4.03
CA ASN A 71 -32.25 23.56 -3.98
C ASN A 71 -32.44 24.23 -2.62
N HIS A 72 -31.78 23.74 -1.56
CA HIS A 72 -31.91 24.25 -0.20
C HIS A 72 -30.58 24.75 0.38
N ILE A 73 -29.60 25.07 -0.48
CA ILE A 73 -28.34 25.66 -0.02
C ILE A 73 -28.62 27.13 0.33
N PRO A 74 -28.42 27.56 1.59
CA PRO A 74 -28.60 28.96 1.97
C PRO A 74 -27.61 29.86 1.23
N ASP A 75 -28.04 31.06 0.84
CA ASP A 75 -27.22 32.02 0.08
C ASP A 75 -25.91 32.38 0.78
N GLU A 76 -25.86 32.30 2.11
CA GLU A 76 -24.64 32.51 2.92
C GLU A 76 -23.47 31.58 2.54
N TYR A 77 -23.76 30.43 1.91
CA TYR A 77 -22.76 29.46 1.45
C TYR A 77 -22.39 29.60 -0.03
N THR A 78 -22.89 30.63 -0.73
CA THR A 78 -22.50 30.93 -2.12
C THR A 78 -21.11 31.58 -2.17
N VAL A 79 -20.08 30.76 -2.00
CA VAL A 79 -18.69 31.20 -2.17
C VAL A 79 -18.25 30.93 -3.60
N GLU A 80 -17.80 31.96 -4.31
CA GLU A 80 -17.20 31.80 -5.64
C GLU A 80 -15.89 30.99 -5.53
N VAL A 81 -15.92 29.74 -5.96
CA VAL A 81 -14.71 28.92 -6.04
C VAL A 81 -14.01 29.22 -7.36
N THR A 82 -13.00 30.09 -7.31
CA THR A 82 -12.09 30.28 -8.44
C THR A 82 -11.02 29.19 -8.44
N ASN A 83 -10.88 28.48 -9.56
CA ASN A 83 -9.84 27.46 -9.72
C ASN A 83 -8.46 28.15 -9.73
N ARG A 84 -7.77 28.13 -8.58
CA ARG A 84 -6.41 28.67 -8.41
C ARG A 84 -5.33 27.89 -9.18
N VAL A 85 -5.69 26.77 -9.80
CA VAL A 85 -4.77 25.78 -10.36
C VAL A 85 -4.73 25.85 -11.89
N LYS A 86 -5.43 26.80 -12.53
CA LYS A 86 -5.39 27.02 -13.99
C LYS A 86 -3.99 27.28 -14.55
N GLU A 87 -3.02 27.64 -13.71
CA GLU A 87 -1.63 27.88 -14.10
C GLU A 87 -0.81 26.59 -14.26
N LEU A 88 -1.31 25.44 -13.79
CA LEU A 88 -0.62 24.14 -13.89
C LEU A 88 -0.73 23.47 -15.28
N ASP A 89 -1.54 24.02 -16.19
CA ASP A 89 -1.60 23.57 -17.60
C ASP A 89 -0.29 23.87 -18.38
N LEU A 90 0.67 24.57 -17.76
CA LEU A 90 1.97 24.90 -18.36
C LEU A 90 3.07 23.84 -18.11
N ILE A 91 2.83 22.82 -17.27
CA ILE A 91 3.85 21.81 -16.90
C ILE A 91 3.99 20.69 -17.95
N ASP A 92 3.07 20.55 -18.91
CA ASP A 92 3.20 19.60 -20.02
C ASP A 92 4.25 20.00 -21.07
N ARG A 93 4.99 21.10 -20.86
CA ARG A 93 6.23 21.35 -21.59
C ARG A 93 7.35 20.52 -20.97
N VAL A 94 7.51 19.30 -21.47
CA VAL A 94 8.71 18.47 -21.27
C VAL A 94 9.94 19.31 -21.63
N PRO A 95 10.88 19.57 -20.71
CA PRO A 95 12.21 19.99 -21.08
C PRO A 95 12.91 18.77 -21.67
N GLU A 96 13.02 18.73 -22.99
CA GLU A 96 14.06 17.99 -23.68
C GLU A 96 15.40 18.52 -23.12
N GLU A 97 16.36 17.64 -22.82
CA GLU A 97 17.67 17.94 -22.19
C GLU A 97 17.76 17.81 -20.66
N LEU A 98 17.62 16.58 -20.14
CA LEU A 98 18.36 16.17 -18.92
C LEU A 98 18.49 14.65 -18.75
N MET A 99 18.66 13.90 -19.84
CA MET A 99 18.80 12.44 -19.82
C MET A 99 19.98 11.95 -20.67
N ASP A 100 21.13 12.64 -20.63
CA ASP A 100 22.37 12.19 -21.31
C ASP A 100 23.58 12.06 -20.36
N GLY A 101 23.35 11.97 -19.03
CA GLY A 101 24.44 11.98 -18.04
C GLY A 101 24.76 10.64 -17.37
N ASP A 102 23.75 9.86 -16.96
CA ASP A 102 23.94 8.91 -15.86
C ASP A 102 23.79 7.42 -16.20
N LEU A 103 23.73 7.07 -17.50
CA LEU A 103 23.59 5.68 -17.95
C LEU A 103 24.90 5.04 -18.43
N GLN A 104 26.06 5.47 -17.91
CA GLN A 104 27.36 4.87 -18.28
C GLN A 104 28.19 4.29 -17.13
N LEU A 105 27.68 4.29 -15.89
CA LEU A 105 28.42 3.80 -14.71
C LEU A 105 28.02 2.41 -14.18
N CYS A 106 27.02 1.74 -14.78
CA CYS A 106 26.50 0.46 -14.27
C CYS A 106 26.74 -0.77 -15.17
N THR A 107 27.73 -0.73 -16.07
CA THR A 107 28.16 -1.93 -16.82
C THR A 107 29.67 -2.06 -16.86
N ARG A 108 30.32 -2.36 -15.73
CA ARG A 108 31.66 -2.99 -15.66
C ARG A 108 31.91 -3.54 -14.27
N GLY A 109 31.54 -4.81 -14.11
CA GLY A 109 31.84 -5.63 -12.93
C GLY A 109 31.96 -7.09 -13.37
N SER A 110 33.00 -7.38 -14.15
CA SER A 110 33.47 -8.75 -14.40
C SER A 110 34.99 -8.70 -14.51
N ASN A 111 35.63 -9.19 -13.44
CA ASN A 111 36.83 -10.02 -13.41
C ASN A 111 36.89 -10.64 -12.01
#